data_AF-A0A2S3Z6Q1-F1
#
_entry.id   AF-A0A2S3Z6Q1-F1
#
_cell.length_a   1.000
_cell.length_b   1.000
_cell.length_c   1.000
_cell.angle_alpha   90.00
_cell.angle_beta   90.00
_cell.angle_gamma   90.00
#
_symmetry.space_group_name_H-M   'P 1'
#
loop_
_entity.id
_entity.type
_entity.pdbx_description
1 polymer ?
#
loop_
_entity_poly.entity_id
_entity_poly.type
_entity_poly.pdbx_seq_one_letter_code
_entity_poly.pdbx_strand_id
1 'polypeptide(L)'
;MGALNLFLAEPGGLSGRDAELAEAMALYAANSVEQHRKLHSHIAVRDQMKVMLEDRVLIEQAKGALAQRYGVPMDEAFGLLRAEARRMHASLRDTAAKIVVRTLGDGQQKMIS
;
A
#
# COMPACT_ATOMS: atom_id res chain seq x y z
N MET A 1 12.52 13.84 -23.74
CA MET A 1 12.88 13.54 -25.14
C MET A 1 12.99 12.02 -25.28
N GLY A 2 12.24 11.41 -26.18
CA GLY A 2 12.35 9.97 -26.48
C GLY A 2 13.10 9.77 -27.79
N ALA A 3 13.66 8.58 -27.98
CA ALA A 3 14.35 8.20 -29.21
C ALA A 3 13.76 6.89 -29.72
N LEU A 4 13.69 6.76 -31.05
CA LEU A 4 13.24 5.56 -31.75
C LEU A 4 14.36 5.11 -32.71
N ASN A 5 14.75 3.83 -32.66
CA ASN A 5 15.65 3.26 -33.65
C ASN A 5 14.82 2.67 -34.79
N LEU A 6 14.99 3.20 -35.99
CA LEU A 6 14.29 2.75 -37.20
C LEU A 6 15.25 1.97 -38.09
N PHE A 7 14.82 0.78 -38.51
CA PHE A 7 15.56 -0.08 -39.42
C PHE A 7 14.81 -0.14 -40.75
N LEU A 8 15.47 0.28 -41.84
CA LEU A 8 14.92 0.29 -43.19
C LEU A 8 15.31 -1.00 -43.92
N ALA A 9 14.39 -1.54 -44.71
CA ALA A 9 14.62 -2.78 -45.47
C ALA A 9 15.51 -2.58 -46.71
N GLU A 10 15.54 -1.36 -47.24
CA GLU A 10 16.38 -0.99 -48.39
C GLU A 10 17.34 0.16 -48.03
N PRO A 11 18.53 0.23 -48.68
CA PRO A 11 19.47 1.33 -48.48
C PRO A 11 18.85 2.68 -48.87
N GLY A 12 18.80 3.62 -47.92
CA GLY A 12 18.24 4.96 -48.15
C GLY A 12 18.05 5.74 -46.85
N GLY A 13 17.68 7.02 -46.96
CA GLY A 13 17.25 7.85 -45.83
C GLY A 13 15.73 7.85 -45.69
N LEU A 14 15.23 8.27 -44.51
CA LEU A 14 13.81 8.52 -44.33
C LEU A 14 13.38 9.68 -45.25
N SER A 15 12.20 9.56 -45.86
CA SER A 15 11.58 10.73 -46.49
C SER A 15 11.24 11.77 -45.42
N GLY A 16 11.09 13.04 -45.78
CA GLY A 16 10.72 14.09 -44.81
C GLY A 16 9.44 13.77 -44.05
N ARG A 17 8.46 13.13 -44.71
CA ARG A 17 7.21 12.68 -44.09
C ARG A 17 7.43 11.54 -43.10
N ASP A 18 8.30 10.58 -43.42
CA ASP A 18 8.59 9.46 -42.53
C ASP A 18 9.42 9.92 -41.32
N ALA A 19 10.29 10.91 -41.50
CA ALA A 19 11.02 11.55 -40.42
C ALA A 19 10.09 12.33 -39.48
N GLU A 20 9.15 13.11 -40.00
CA GLU A 20 8.12 13.81 -39.20
C GLU A 20 7.25 12.82 -38.40
N LEU A 21 6.85 11.71 -39.04
CA LEU A 21 6.07 10.66 -38.38
C LEU A 21 6.89 9.97 -37.27
N ALA A 22 8.16 9.65 -37.54
CA ALA A 22 9.07 9.06 -36.57
C ALA A 22 9.28 9.96 -35.35
N GLU A 23 9.45 11.26 -35.58
CA GLU A 23 9.59 12.26 -34.52
C GLU A 23 8.33 12.35 -33.65
N ALA A 24 7.15 12.42 -34.29
CA ALA A 24 5.87 12.42 -33.59
C ALA A 24 5.67 11.15 -32.73
N MET A 25 6.07 9.99 -33.26
CA MET A 25 6.00 8.71 -32.53
C MET A 25 6.99 8.66 -31.37
N ALA A 26 8.23 9.13 -31.56
CA ALA A 26 9.23 9.18 -30.50
C ALA A 26 8.80 10.13 -29.35
N LEU A 27 8.18 11.26 -29.69
CA LEU A 27 7.62 12.20 -28.72
C LEU A 27 6.42 11.59 -27.98
N TYR A 28 5.51 10.94 -28.69
CA TYR A 28 4.37 10.24 -28.08
C TYR A 28 4.82 9.13 -27.13
N ALA A 29 5.79 8.31 -27.54
CA ALA A 29 6.37 7.26 -26.69
C ALA A 29 7.05 7.83 -25.44
N ALA A 30 7.78 8.94 -25.57
CA ALA A 30 8.38 9.63 -24.43
C ALA A 30 7.32 10.09 -23.42
N ASN A 31 6.25 10.70 -23.93
CA ASN A 31 5.17 11.21 -23.10
C ASN A 31 4.36 10.08 -22.45
N SER A 32 4.11 8.98 -23.16
CA SER A 32 3.35 7.85 -22.63
C SER A 32 4.13 7.11 -21.53
N VAL A 33 5.45 6.94 -21.66
CA VAL A 33 6.30 6.37 -20.61
C VAL A 33 6.28 7.23 -19.35
N GLU A 34 6.41 8.56 -19.50
CA GLU A 34 6.37 9.49 -18.36
C GLU A 34 4.99 9.49 -17.67
N GLN A 35 3.91 9.51 -18.46
CA GLN A 35 2.54 9.40 -17.93
C GLN A 35 2.31 8.08 -17.19
N HIS A 36 2.82 6.98 -17.74
CA HIS A 36 2.73 5.66 -17.10
C HIS A 36 3.49 5.62 -15.77
N ARG A 37 4.69 6.22 -15.69
CA ARG A 37 5.45 6.34 -14.42
C ARG A 37 4.70 7.17 -13.38
N LYS A 38 4.10 8.30 -13.78
CA LYS A 38 3.29 9.13 -12.87
C LYS A 38 2.11 8.36 -12.32
N LEU A 39 1.35 7.66 -13.17
CA LEU A 39 0.23 6.84 -12.76
C LEU A 39 0.64 5.74 -11.77
N HIS A 40 1.75 5.02 -12.06
CA HIS A 40 2.29 4.01 -11.14
C HIS A 40 2.73 4.61 -9.80
N SER A 41 3.33 5.80 -9.79
CA SER A 41 3.71 6.48 -8.54
C SER A 41 2.47 6.85 -7.70
N HIS A 42 1.40 7.33 -8.35
CA HIS A 42 0.15 7.68 -7.66
C HIS A 42 -0.56 6.43 -7.10
N ILE A 43 -0.53 5.32 -7.84
CA ILE A 43 -1.05 4.03 -7.37
C ILE A 43 -0.28 3.54 -6.14
N ALA A 44 1.06 3.58 -6.17
CA ALA A 44 1.88 3.16 -5.04
C ALA A 44 1.64 4.01 -3.77
N VAL A 45 1.56 5.33 -3.91
CA VAL A 45 1.26 6.25 -2.79
C VAL A 45 -0.14 6.00 -2.22
N ARG A 46 -1.14 5.80 -3.09
CA ARG A 46 -2.51 5.46 -2.68
C ARG A 46 -2.54 4.15 -1.88
N ASP A 47 -1.83 3.14 -2.34
CA ASP A 47 -1.82 1.82 -1.69
C ASP A 47 -1.10 1.88 -0.34
N GLN A 48 -0.03 2.66 -0.22
CA GLN A 48 0.65 2.89 1.06
C GLN A 48 -0.24 3.62 2.07
N MET A 49 -1.02 4.61 1.64
CA MET A 49 -2.01 5.27 2.50
C MET A 49 -3.11 4.32 2.97
N LYS A 50 -3.61 3.44 2.08
CA LYS A 50 -4.60 2.42 2.46
C LYS A 50 -4.06 1.50 3.56
N VAL A 51 -2.84 1.00 3.40
CA VAL A 51 -2.21 0.13 4.42
C VAL A 51 -2.11 0.85 5.77
N MET A 52 -1.71 2.13 5.78
CA MET A 52 -1.62 2.92 7.02
C MET A 52 -2.98 3.16 7.69
N LEU A 53 -4.05 3.34 6.91
CA LEU A 53 -5.41 3.52 7.45
C LEU A 53 -5.97 2.22 8.02
N GLU A 54 -5.75 1.10 7.33
CA GLU A 54 -6.11 -0.23 7.80
C GLU A 54 -5.37 -0.57 9.11
N ASP A 55 -4.10 -0.19 9.22
CA ASP A 55 -3.32 -0.30 10.47
C ASP A 55 -3.95 0.45 11.63
N ARG A 56 -4.42 1.68 11.38
CA ARG A 56 -5.04 2.50 12.42
C ARG A 56 -6.33 1.88 12.94
N VAL A 57 -7.19 1.37 12.05
CA VAL A 57 -8.44 0.71 12.46
C VAL A 57 -8.15 -0.50 13.35
N LEU A 58 -7.20 -1.34 12.94
CA LEU A 58 -6.84 -2.55 13.68
C LEU A 58 -6.28 -2.24 15.07
N ILE A 59 -5.41 -1.22 15.17
CA ILE A 59 -4.82 -0.76 16.44
C ILE A 59 -5.91 -0.19 17.37
N GLU A 60 -6.84 0.62 16.87
CA GLU A 60 -7.93 1.16 17.68
C GLU A 60 -8.89 0.07 18.18
N GLN A 61 -9.19 -0.93 17.35
CA GLN A 61 -9.98 -2.10 17.77
C GLN A 61 -9.27 -2.89 18.87
N ALA A 62 -7.97 -3.14 18.73
CA ALA A 62 -7.20 -3.85 19.74
C ALA A 62 -7.14 -3.07 21.06
N LYS A 63 -6.94 -1.74 21.00
CA LYS A 63 -7.00 -0.87 22.20
C LYS A 63 -8.38 -0.95 22.86
N GLY A 64 -9.47 -0.87 22.09
CA GLY A 64 -10.83 -1.00 22.61
C GLY A 64 -11.07 -2.36 23.30
N ALA A 65 -10.61 -3.45 22.68
CA ALA A 65 -10.70 -4.79 23.25
C ALA A 65 -9.92 -4.93 24.56
N LEU A 66 -8.72 -4.36 24.64
CA LEU A 66 -7.91 -4.35 25.87
C LEU A 66 -8.54 -3.46 26.95
N ALA A 67 -9.00 -2.26 26.60
CA ALA A 67 -9.67 -1.35 27.51
C ALA A 67 -10.91 -2.02 28.14
N GLN A 68 -11.73 -2.68 27.32
CA GLN A 68 -12.90 -3.43 27.79
C GLN A 68 -12.51 -4.62 28.67
N ARG A 69 -11.49 -5.39 28.26
CA ARG A 69 -11.05 -6.61 28.98
C ARG A 69 -10.46 -6.31 30.35
N TYR A 70 -9.67 -5.25 30.45
CA TYR A 70 -8.93 -4.91 31.67
C TYR A 70 -9.58 -3.77 32.47
N GLY A 71 -10.64 -3.14 31.95
CA GLY A 71 -11.33 -2.04 32.62
C GLY A 71 -10.48 -0.76 32.73
N VAL A 72 -9.57 -0.54 31.77
CA VAL A 72 -8.58 0.55 31.80
C VAL A 72 -8.87 1.64 30.77
N PRO A 73 -8.40 2.88 30.97
CA PRO A 73 -8.48 3.93 29.96
C PRO A 73 -7.75 3.55 28.65
N MET A 74 -8.16 4.16 27.53
CA MET A 74 -7.61 3.87 26.20
C MET A 74 -6.08 4.09 26.08
N ASP A 75 -5.54 5.08 26.79
CA ASP A 75 -4.10 5.36 26.78
C ASP A 75 -3.30 4.26 27.50
N GLU A 76 -3.86 3.71 28.58
CA GLU A 76 -3.28 2.58 29.30
C GLU A 76 -3.39 1.29 28.48
N ALA A 77 -4.53 1.07 27.81
CA ALA A 77 -4.69 -0.03 26.86
C ALA A 77 -3.66 0.02 25.72
N PHE A 78 -3.29 1.20 25.24
CA PHE A 78 -2.21 1.36 24.27
C PHE A 78 -0.83 1.04 24.86
N GLY A 79 -0.61 1.39 26.13
CA GLY A 79 0.55 0.95 26.90
C GLY A 79 0.67 -0.58 26.93
N LEU A 80 -0.42 -1.27 27.25
CA LEU A 80 -0.51 -2.73 27.26
C LEU A 80 -0.22 -3.34 25.88
N LEU A 81 -0.80 -2.79 24.82
CA LEU A 81 -0.55 -3.24 23.44
C LEU A 81 0.94 -3.14 23.07
N ARG A 82 1.60 -2.02 23.41
CA ARG A 82 3.04 -1.83 23.17
C ARG A 82 3.90 -2.77 24.00
N ALA A 83 3.53 -3.01 25.26
CA ALA A 83 4.25 -3.95 26.12
C ALA A 83 4.19 -5.37 25.54
N GLU A 84 3.01 -5.78 25.08
CA GLU A 84 2.80 -7.10 24.50
C GLU A 84 3.54 -7.28 23.17
N ALA A 85 3.53 -6.26 22.30
CA ALA A 85 4.30 -6.28 21.05
C ALA A 85 5.81 -6.44 21.29
N ARG A 86 6.36 -5.73 22.27
CA ARG A 86 7.77 -5.87 22.68
C ARG A 86 8.06 -7.26 23.25
N ARG A 87 7.20 -7.76 24.12
CA ARG A 87 7.33 -9.10 24.74
C ARG A 87 7.32 -10.22 23.69
N MET A 88 6.54 -10.04 22.63
CA MET A 88 6.41 -11.01 21.53
C MET A 88 7.42 -10.80 20.39
N HIS A 89 8.30 -9.78 20.46
CA HIS A 89 9.16 -9.36 19.35
C HIS A 89 8.41 -9.22 18.01
N ALA A 90 7.20 -8.66 18.07
CA ALA A 90 6.30 -8.55 16.92
C ALA A 90 5.96 -7.08 16.61
N SER A 91 5.47 -6.82 15.39
CA SER A 91 4.97 -5.51 15.02
C SER A 91 3.68 -5.20 15.81
N LEU A 92 3.41 -3.90 16.01
CA LEU A 92 2.19 -3.45 16.69
C LEU A 92 0.92 -3.91 15.96
N ARG A 93 0.97 -3.96 14.61
CA ARG A 93 -0.09 -4.47 13.74
C ARG A 93 -0.36 -5.95 14.02
N ASP A 94 0.68 -6.78 14.05
CA ASP A 94 0.51 -8.22 14.25
C ASP A 94 -0.03 -8.54 15.64
N THR A 95 0.44 -7.82 16.66
CA THR A 95 -0.07 -7.95 18.03
C THR A 95 -1.53 -7.49 18.10
N ALA A 96 -1.89 -6.39 17.44
CA ALA A 96 -3.27 -5.91 17.37
C ALA A 96 -4.19 -6.95 16.69
N ALA A 97 -3.77 -7.52 15.56
CA ALA A 97 -4.50 -8.59 14.87
C ALA A 97 -4.80 -9.78 15.80
N LYS A 98 -3.77 -10.26 16.53
CA LYS A 98 -3.89 -11.38 17.46
C LYS A 98 -4.86 -11.08 18.59
N ILE A 99 -4.85 -9.87 19.13
CA ILE A 99 -5.78 -9.46 20.19
C ILE A 99 -7.22 -9.44 19.68
N VAL A 100 -7.47 -8.83 18.52
CA VAL A 100 -8.81 -8.76 17.93
C VAL A 100 -9.37 -10.17 17.67
N VAL A 101 -8.57 -11.06 17.07
CA VAL A 101 -8.97 -12.47 16.83
C VAL A 101 -9.29 -13.18 18.14
N ARG A 102 -8.44 -13.02 19.18
CA ARG A 102 -8.69 -13.62 20.49
C ARG A 102 -10.00 -13.12 21.10
N THR A 103 -10.28 -11.82 21.03
CA THR A 103 -11.50 -11.23 21.58
C THR A 103 -12.76 -11.74 20.87
N LEU A 104 -12.71 -11.96 19.56
CA LEU A 104 -13.82 -12.57 18.81
C LEU A 104 -14.07 -14.02 19.27
N GLY A 105 -13.01 -14.80 19.53
CA GLY A 105 -13.12 -16.15 20.09
C GLY A 105 -13.70 -16.15 21.51
N ASP A 106 -13.22 -15.26 22.39
CA ASP A 106 -13.71 -15.11 23.76
C ASP A 106 -15.21 -14.71 23.79
N GLY A 107 -15.66 -13.89 22.83
CA GLY A 107 -17.07 -13.49 22.68
C GLY A 107 -17.99 -14.60 22.18
N GLN A 108 -17.51 -15.45 21.27
CA GLN A 108 -18.27 -16.61 20.81
C GLN A 108 -18.45 -17.64 21.92
N GLN A 109 -17.42 -17.92 22.72
CA GLN A 109 -17.50 -18.88 23.83
C GLN A 109 -18.51 -18.46 24.92
N LYS A 110 -18.67 -17.15 25.18
CA LYS A 110 -19.66 -16.61 26.13
C LYS A 110 -21.11 -16.72 25.66
N MET A 111 -21.37 -16.93 24.37
CA MET A 111 -22.72 -17.01 23.81
C MET A 111 -23.26 -18.45 23.76
N ILE A 112 -22.38 -19.44 24.00
CA ILE A 112 -22.69 -20.88 24.01
C ILE A 112 -22.65 -21.50 25.41
N SER A 113 -22.34 -20.71 26.45
CA SER A 113 -22.40 -21.08 27.87
C SER A 113 -23.51 -20.32 28.57
#